data_AF-A0AAW9VDP9-F1
#
_entry.id   AF-A0AAW9VDP9-F1
#
_cell.length_a   1.000
_cell.length_b   1.000
_cell.length_c   1.000
_cell.angle_alpha   90.00
_cell.angle_beta   90.00
_cell.angle_gamma   90.00
#
_symmetry.space_group_name_H-M   'P 1'
#
loop_
_entity.id
_entity.type
_entity.pdbx_description
1 polymer ?
#
loop_
_entity_poly.entity_id
_entity_poly.type
_entity_poly.pdbx_seq_one_letter_code
_entity_poly.pdbx_strand_id
1 'polypeptide(L)'
;MKVKLMMLSFACLTVVGCQNIGKSSTQSDFQSSALPAGYVKWFETKSSNLYMAKPDSHYYKGNPDLVQIDIVTSFKKEEEFRGVKMKSMRATHVYDCRKTNKYTERPIGFFANPYATGKPDIPYPETSSNWEIAGENNFNGMFWKKLCEMRADVDKSTDIFVDVLNQQSPLKINDWLSVTGAEKKANVIHISYQVDNMTKEAFQQKFNNEIKHQQVARHCDLFMNKFGMAKPKAIYLDFYIKGSIAESLEIDDRQCQSVVK
;
A
#
# COMPACT_ATOMS: atom_id res chain seq x y z
N MET A 1 29.44 -6.52 16.11
CA MET A 1 28.60 -5.55 16.84
C MET A 1 27.17 -6.05 16.83
N LYS A 2 26.57 -6.25 18.01
CA LYS A 2 25.23 -6.81 18.19
C LYS A 2 24.20 -5.66 18.14
N VAL A 3 23.26 -5.69 17.21
CA VAL A 3 22.09 -4.80 17.26
C VAL A 3 20.95 -5.56 17.92
N LYS A 4 20.59 -5.11 19.13
CA LYS A 4 19.43 -5.60 19.88
C LYS A 4 18.16 -5.04 19.25
N LEU A 5 17.25 -5.93 18.87
CA LEU A 5 15.89 -5.62 18.47
C LEU A 5 15.08 -5.27 19.74
N MET A 6 14.59 -4.04 19.87
CA MET A 6 13.71 -3.63 20.96
C MET A 6 12.26 -3.59 20.46
N MET A 7 11.41 -4.40 21.09
CA MET A 7 9.96 -4.40 20.95
C MET A 7 9.30 -3.49 22.01
N LEU A 8 8.20 -2.86 21.58
CA LEU A 8 7.01 -2.42 22.34
C LEU A 8 7.13 -1.23 23.32
N SER A 9 6.29 -0.20 23.11
CA SER A 9 5.30 0.24 24.11
C SER A 9 4.35 1.31 23.54
N PHE A 10 3.05 1.02 23.65
CA PHE A 10 1.91 1.94 23.53
C PHE A 10 1.66 2.57 24.92
N ALA A 11 1.44 3.88 25.01
CA ALA A 11 0.68 4.52 26.09
C ALA A 11 0.17 5.91 25.67
N CYS A 12 -1.03 6.23 26.14
CA CYS A 12 -1.92 7.31 25.72
C CYS A 12 -1.91 8.49 26.71
N LEU A 13 -2.61 9.56 26.34
CA LEU A 13 -3.26 10.63 27.15
C LEU A 13 -2.51 11.96 27.38
N THR A 14 -2.96 12.96 26.59
CA THR A 14 -3.48 14.30 26.96
C THR A 14 -2.84 15.11 28.11
N VAL A 15 -2.64 16.42 27.91
CA VAL A 15 -3.42 17.53 28.54
C VAL A 15 -2.94 18.90 28.03
N VAL A 16 -3.89 19.64 27.45
CA VAL A 16 -4.19 21.08 27.56
C VAL A 16 -3.09 22.08 27.96
N GLY A 17 -2.96 23.16 27.18
CA GLY A 17 -2.62 24.48 27.72
C GLY A 17 -1.91 25.42 26.76
N CYS A 18 -2.66 26.30 26.08
CA CYS A 18 -2.42 27.75 26.12
C CYS A 18 -3.49 28.48 25.29
N GLN A 19 -4.31 29.24 26.01
CA GLN A 19 -5.10 30.32 25.45
C GLN A 19 -4.16 31.46 25.07
N ASN A 20 -4.35 32.06 23.89
CA ASN A 20 -4.09 33.48 23.70
C ASN A 20 -5.16 34.06 22.77
N ILE A 21 -5.91 34.99 23.33
CA ILE A 21 -6.92 35.80 22.66
C ILE A 21 -6.19 36.95 21.98
N GLY A 22 -6.27 37.01 20.66
CA GLY A 22 -5.96 38.18 19.86
C GLY A 22 -6.95 38.26 18.71
N LYS A 23 -7.95 39.13 18.80
CA LYS A 23 -8.83 39.47 17.67
C LYS A 23 -8.15 40.56 16.84
N SER A 24 -7.96 40.34 15.53
CA SER A 24 -8.23 41.36 14.52
C SER A 24 -8.20 40.82 13.08
N SER A 25 -9.26 41.18 12.35
CA SER A 25 -9.45 41.20 10.90
C SER A 25 -9.72 39.88 10.16
N THR A 26 -10.88 39.89 9.51
CA THR A 26 -11.45 38.90 8.60
C THR A 26 -10.59 38.72 7.34
N GLN A 27 -9.82 37.64 7.30
CA GLN A 27 -9.67 36.85 6.08
C GLN A 27 -10.53 35.61 6.29
N SER A 28 -11.34 35.23 5.29
CA SER A 28 -11.91 33.88 5.26
C SER A 28 -10.76 32.93 5.05
N ASP A 29 -10.06 32.59 6.13
CA ASP A 29 -9.19 31.43 6.17
C ASP A 29 -10.08 30.27 5.76
N PHE A 30 -9.81 29.73 4.58
CA PHE A 30 -10.30 28.42 4.19
C PHE A 30 -10.00 27.52 5.38
N GLN A 31 -11.05 27.11 6.11
CA GLN A 31 -10.90 26.06 7.11
C GLN A 31 -10.14 24.95 6.41
N SER A 32 -8.93 24.67 6.89
CA SER A 32 -8.13 23.55 6.44
C SER A 32 -8.96 22.31 6.69
N SER A 33 -9.76 21.92 5.70
CA SER A 33 -10.44 20.65 5.66
C SER A 33 -9.39 19.59 5.97
N ALA A 34 -9.67 18.75 6.97
CA ALA A 34 -8.77 17.67 7.34
C ALA A 34 -8.36 16.91 6.06
N LEU A 35 -7.06 16.68 5.91
CA LEU A 35 -6.52 16.00 4.74
C LEU A 35 -7.23 14.65 4.58
N PRO A 36 -7.75 14.30 3.38
CA PRO A 36 -8.42 13.02 3.20
C PRO A 36 -7.49 11.84 3.54
N ALA A 37 -8.06 10.74 4.05
CA ALA A 37 -7.28 9.55 4.37
C ALA A 37 -6.52 9.03 3.15
N GLY A 38 -5.24 8.69 3.33
CA GLY A 38 -4.38 8.22 2.24
C GLY A 38 -3.75 9.32 1.39
N TYR A 39 -3.97 10.60 1.73
CA TYR A 39 -3.27 11.72 1.12
C TYR A 39 -2.05 12.08 1.97
N VAL A 40 -1.00 12.56 1.31
CA VAL A 40 0.20 13.13 1.95
C VAL A 40 0.55 14.42 1.22
N LYS A 41 0.58 15.54 1.94
CA LYS A 41 1.08 16.80 1.38
C LYS A 41 2.57 16.63 1.06
N TRP A 42 2.93 16.86 -0.19
CA TRP A 42 4.29 16.66 -0.65
C TRP A 42 5.05 17.98 -0.75
N PHE A 43 4.54 18.89 -1.57
CA PHE A 43 5.21 20.15 -1.86
C PHE A 43 4.19 21.28 -2.02
N GLU A 44 4.65 22.50 -1.82
CA GLU A 44 3.84 23.70 -1.95
C GLU A 44 4.56 24.71 -2.86
N THR A 45 3.87 25.19 -3.88
CA THR A 45 4.30 26.26 -4.76
C THR A 45 3.58 27.56 -4.38
N LYS A 46 3.92 28.67 -5.06
CA LYS A 46 3.17 29.93 -4.92
C LYS A 46 1.72 29.82 -5.41
N SER A 47 1.44 28.95 -6.38
CA SER A 47 0.13 28.81 -7.02
C SER A 47 -0.66 27.57 -6.59
N SER A 48 -0.01 26.58 -5.98
CA SER A 48 -0.64 25.29 -5.71
C SER A 48 -0.04 24.54 -4.52
N ASN A 49 -0.80 23.60 -3.99
CA ASN A 49 -0.33 22.53 -3.10
C ASN A 49 -0.38 21.21 -3.89
N LEU A 50 0.69 20.42 -3.80
CA LEU A 50 0.75 19.09 -4.41
C LEU A 50 0.62 18.04 -3.32
N TYR A 51 -0.30 17.11 -3.55
CA TYR A 51 -0.56 15.98 -2.68
C TYR A 51 -0.31 14.69 -3.43
N MET A 52 0.34 13.75 -2.76
CA MET A 52 0.32 12.35 -3.16
C MET A 52 -0.96 11.73 -2.62
N ALA A 53 -1.72 11.07 -3.49
CA ALA A 53 -2.87 10.27 -3.12
C ALA A 53 -2.59 8.81 -3.45
N LYS A 54 -2.88 7.92 -2.50
CA LYS A 54 -2.76 6.48 -2.73
C LYS A 54 -3.79 6.06 -3.80
N PRO A 55 -3.37 5.47 -4.93
CA PRO A 55 -4.29 4.93 -5.92
C PRO A 55 -4.94 3.63 -5.39
N ASP A 56 -6.06 3.23 -6.01
CA ASP A 56 -6.78 1.99 -5.65
C ASP A 56 -5.89 0.73 -5.77
N SER A 57 -4.94 0.75 -6.70
CA SER A 57 -3.92 -0.28 -6.88
C SER A 57 -2.54 0.35 -6.90
N HIS A 58 -1.56 -0.26 -6.24
CA HIS A 58 -0.16 0.16 -6.31
C HIS A 58 0.47 -0.09 -7.69
N TYR A 59 -0.03 -1.10 -8.41
CA TYR A 59 0.50 -1.53 -9.69
C TYR A 59 -0.41 -1.12 -10.84
N TYR A 60 0.18 -0.48 -11.85
CA TYR A 60 -0.54 -0.08 -13.05
C TYR A 60 -0.96 -1.31 -13.85
N LYS A 61 -2.28 -1.46 -14.04
CA LYS A 61 -2.90 -2.61 -14.73
C LYS A 61 -2.41 -3.97 -14.19
N GLY A 62 -2.08 -4.03 -12.90
CA GLY A 62 -1.60 -5.25 -12.24
C GLY A 62 -0.17 -5.67 -12.61
N ASN A 63 0.58 -4.84 -13.35
CA ASN A 63 1.97 -5.13 -13.68
C ASN A 63 2.89 -4.73 -12.50
N PRO A 64 3.58 -5.68 -11.85
CA PRO A 64 4.42 -5.40 -10.69
C PRO A 64 5.64 -4.51 -11.01
N ASP A 65 6.00 -4.39 -12.28
CA ASP A 65 7.08 -3.52 -12.73
C ASP A 65 6.69 -2.07 -12.92
N LEU A 66 5.38 -1.79 -12.93
CA LEU A 66 4.84 -0.47 -13.18
C LEU A 66 4.15 0.04 -11.91
N VAL A 67 4.87 0.83 -11.13
CA VAL A 67 4.33 1.42 -9.89
C VAL A 67 3.58 2.69 -10.23
N GLN A 68 2.40 2.88 -9.65
CA GLN A 68 1.60 4.09 -9.86
C GLN A 68 1.34 4.86 -8.56
N ILE A 69 1.19 6.17 -8.71
CA ILE A 69 0.73 7.08 -7.66
C ILE A 69 -0.15 8.15 -8.29
N ASP A 70 -1.15 8.62 -7.55
CA ASP A 70 -1.91 9.78 -7.99
C ASP A 70 -1.32 11.05 -7.40
N ILE A 71 -1.13 12.04 -8.25
CA ILE A 71 -0.72 13.38 -7.87
C ILE A 71 -1.93 14.29 -8.02
N VAL A 72 -2.27 14.96 -6.92
CA VAL A 72 -3.34 15.95 -6.87
C VAL A 72 -2.70 17.33 -6.71
N THR A 73 -2.94 18.19 -7.68
CA THR A 73 -2.53 19.59 -7.64
C THR A 73 -3.74 20.42 -7.25
N SER A 74 -3.74 20.94 -6.02
CA SER A 74 -4.75 21.85 -5.50
C SER A 74 -4.34 23.29 -5.74
N PHE A 75 -5.16 24.07 -6.42
CA PHE A 75 -4.87 25.45 -6.76
C PHE A 75 -5.21 26.37 -5.59
N LYS A 76 -4.32 27.33 -5.29
CA LYS A 76 -4.54 28.35 -4.25
C LYS A 76 -5.55 29.42 -4.68
N LYS A 77 -5.73 29.59 -5.98
CA LYS A 77 -6.78 30.41 -6.59
C LYS A 77 -7.61 29.52 -7.50
N GLU A 78 -8.91 29.78 -7.58
CA GLU A 78 -9.77 29.08 -8.53
C GLU A 78 -9.29 29.38 -9.95
N GLU A 79 -9.04 28.32 -10.71
CA GLU A 79 -8.66 28.40 -12.13
C GLU A 79 -9.92 28.19 -12.97
N GLU A 80 -10.15 29.01 -13.98
CA GLU A 80 -11.30 28.83 -14.87
C GLU A 80 -10.88 28.02 -16.11
N PHE A 81 -11.52 26.87 -16.30
CA PHE A 81 -11.30 26.04 -17.48
C PHE A 81 -12.64 25.73 -18.14
N ARG A 82 -12.80 26.13 -19.41
CA ARG A 82 -14.04 25.96 -20.18
C ARG A 82 -15.30 26.50 -19.46
N GLY A 83 -15.18 27.63 -18.75
CA GLY A 83 -16.28 28.26 -18.02
C GLY A 83 -16.61 27.63 -16.67
N VAL A 84 -15.83 26.64 -16.20
CA VAL A 84 -16.00 26.02 -14.88
C VAL A 84 -14.82 26.42 -13.98
N LYS A 85 -15.14 26.83 -12.75
CA LYS A 85 -14.13 27.16 -11.74
C LYS A 85 -13.63 25.89 -11.07
N MET A 86 -12.34 25.64 -11.21
CA MET A 86 -11.67 24.43 -10.76
C MET A 86 -10.76 24.75 -9.57
N LYS A 87 -10.75 23.84 -8.59
CA LYS A 87 -9.91 23.94 -7.40
C LYS A 87 -8.75 22.95 -7.40
N SER A 88 -8.82 21.91 -8.22
CA SER A 88 -7.70 20.98 -8.35
C SER A 88 -7.70 20.24 -9.68
N MET A 89 -6.59 19.57 -9.96
CA MET A 89 -6.47 18.55 -10.99
C MET A 89 -5.82 17.29 -10.40
N ARG A 90 -6.10 16.14 -11.01
CA ARG A 90 -5.49 14.85 -10.64
C ARG A 90 -4.89 14.18 -11.86
N ALA A 91 -3.72 13.60 -11.69
CA ALA A 91 -3.07 12.76 -12.69
C ALA A 91 -2.52 11.49 -12.02
N THR A 92 -2.61 10.36 -12.73
CA THR A 92 -1.92 9.14 -12.34
C THR A 92 -0.53 9.15 -12.98
N HIS A 93 0.51 9.13 -12.15
CA HIS A 93 1.89 8.98 -12.58
C HIS A 93 2.22 7.49 -12.51
N VAL A 94 2.77 6.94 -13.60
CA VAL A 94 3.18 5.54 -13.69
C VAL A 94 4.67 5.49 -13.94
N TYR A 95 5.40 4.78 -13.09
CA TYR A 95 6.85 4.63 -13.12
C TYR A 95 7.23 3.21 -13.54
N ASP A 96 8.08 3.07 -14.56
CA ASP A 96 8.60 1.78 -15.02
C ASP A 96 9.90 1.47 -14.28
N CYS A 97 9.83 0.62 -13.26
CA CYS A 97 10.96 0.33 -12.39
C CYS A 97 12.05 -0.52 -13.06
N ARG A 98 11.85 -0.97 -14.31
CA ARG A 98 12.88 -1.70 -15.08
C ARG A 98 13.86 -0.76 -15.79
N LYS A 99 13.51 0.52 -15.95
CA LYS A 99 14.36 1.52 -16.61
C LYS A 99 14.43 2.78 -15.75
N THR A 100 15.64 3.16 -15.37
CA THR A 100 15.91 4.33 -14.52
C THR A 100 15.16 5.56 -15.00
N ASN A 101 14.44 6.19 -14.07
CA ASN A 101 13.65 7.41 -14.24
C ASN A 101 12.58 7.37 -15.34
N LYS A 102 12.21 6.18 -15.83
CA LYS A 102 11.18 6.06 -16.86
C LYS A 102 9.80 6.20 -16.25
N TYR A 103 9.00 7.11 -16.78
CA TYR A 103 7.65 7.38 -16.28
C TYR A 103 6.69 7.82 -17.38
N THR A 104 5.40 7.89 -17.05
CA THR A 104 4.38 8.52 -17.89
C THR A 104 3.30 9.13 -17.00
N GLU A 105 2.66 10.19 -17.47
CA GLU A 105 1.61 10.91 -16.74
C GLU A 105 0.27 10.75 -17.46
N ARG A 106 -0.75 10.39 -16.71
CA ARG A 106 -2.12 10.22 -17.21
C ARG A 106 -3.05 11.19 -16.49
N PRO A 107 -3.33 12.37 -17.07
CA PRO A 107 -4.30 13.28 -16.48
C PRO A 107 -5.68 12.59 -16.39
N ILE A 108 -6.31 12.68 -15.22
CA ILE A 108 -7.67 12.17 -15.01
C ILE A 108 -8.69 13.26 -15.33
N GLY A 109 -8.43 14.49 -14.86
CA GLY A 109 -9.30 15.62 -15.09
C GLY A 109 -9.16 16.71 -14.04
N PHE A 110 -10.08 17.67 -14.13
CA PHE A 110 -10.19 18.79 -13.20
C PHE A 110 -11.37 18.60 -12.26
N PHE A 111 -11.24 19.13 -11.05
CA PHE A 111 -12.23 19.00 -9.97
C PHE A 111 -12.55 20.34 -9.31
N ALA A 112 -13.82 20.54 -8.96
CA ALA A 112 -14.33 21.70 -8.24
C ALA A 112 -14.04 21.63 -6.72
N ASN A 113 -13.55 20.48 -6.23
CA ASN A 113 -13.08 20.30 -4.86
C ASN A 113 -11.54 20.36 -4.78
N PRO A 114 -10.95 20.75 -3.64
CA PRO A 114 -9.51 20.99 -3.53
C PRO A 114 -8.64 19.73 -3.52
N TYR A 115 -9.21 18.53 -3.34
CA TYR A 115 -8.45 17.28 -3.21
C TYR A 115 -8.72 16.26 -4.33
N ALA A 116 -9.41 16.67 -5.39
CA ALA A 116 -9.76 15.83 -6.53
C ALA A 116 -10.37 14.46 -6.13
N THR A 117 -11.28 14.48 -5.16
CA THR A 117 -12.05 13.30 -4.75
C THR A 117 -13.31 13.17 -5.62
N GLY A 118 -13.80 11.95 -5.80
CA GLY A 118 -14.99 11.66 -6.61
C GLY A 118 -14.71 11.61 -8.12
N LYS A 119 -15.72 11.93 -8.92
CA LYS A 119 -15.61 11.99 -10.40
C LYS A 119 -15.13 13.39 -10.83
N PRO A 120 -14.33 13.51 -11.90
CA PRO A 120 -13.89 14.80 -12.42
C PRO A 120 -15.08 15.58 -13.00
N ASP A 121 -15.11 16.89 -12.75
CA ASP A 121 -16.09 17.80 -13.35
C ASP A 121 -15.77 18.04 -14.83
N ILE A 122 -14.47 18.08 -15.17
CA ILE A 122 -13.99 18.10 -16.55
C ILE A 122 -13.03 16.91 -16.71
N PRO A 123 -13.50 15.77 -17.27
CA PRO A 123 -12.62 14.64 -17.54
C PRO A 123 -11.61 15.00 -18.62
N TYR A 124 -10.37 14.54 -18.44
CA TYR A 124 -9.39 14.62 -19.51
C TYR A 124 -9.72 13.56 -20.56
N PRO A 125 -9.69 13.87 -21.88
CA PRO A 125 -9.86 12.85 -22.90
C PRO A 125 -8.78 11.77 -22.69
N GLU A 126 -9.14 10.48 -22.82
CA GLU A 126 -8.16 9.40 -22.74
C GLU A 126 -7.16 9.52 -23.90
N THR A 127 -6.14 10.34 -23.73
CA THR A 127 -5.03 10.46 -24.67
C THR A 127 -3.96 9.47 -24.26
N SER A 128 -3.34 8.82 -25.24
CA SER A 128 -2.13 8.04 -25.05
C SER A 128 -1.08 8.89 -24.35
N SER A 129 -0.62 8.46 -23.19
CA SER A 129 0.49 9.12 -22.50
C SER A 129 1.82 8.63 -23.07
N ASN A 130 2.71 9.57 -23.38
CA ASN A 130 4.06 9.22 -23.83
C ASN A 130 4.91 8.79 -22.64
N TRP A 131 5.77 7.81 -22.85
CA TRP A 131 6.77 7.43 -21.88
C TRP A 131 7.97 8.38 -21.99
N GLU A 132 8.39 8.92 -20.87
CA GLU A 132 9.48 9.88 -20.75
C GLU A 132 10.57 9.34 -19.83
N ILE A 133 11.77 9.91 -19.92
CA ILE A 133 12.86 9.68 -18.96
C ILE A 133 13.09 10.99 -18.21
N ALA A 134 12.80 11.01 -16.90
CA ALA A 134 13.04 12.20 -16.09
C ALA A 134 14.54 12.40 -15.81
N GLY A 135 14.97 13.65 -15.71
CA GLY A 135 16.27 13.98 -15.12
C GLY A 135 16.31 13.58 -13.63
N GLU A 136 17.47 13.19 -13.13
CA GLU A 136 17.61 12.66 -11.76
C GLU A 136 17.10 13.63 -10.66
N ASN A 137 17.33 14.93 -10.85
CA ASN A 137 16.90 15.97 -9.92
C ASN A 137 15.51 16.55 -10.24
N ASN A 138 14.83 16.03 -11.26
CA ASN A 138 13.45 16.39 -11.55
C ASN A 138 12.50 15.67 -10.57
N PHE A 139 11.37 16.30 -10.26
CA PHE A 139 10.24 15.71 -9.53
C PHE A 139 10.01 14.22 -9.88
N ASN A 140 9.83 13.89 -11.15
CA ASN A 140 9.55 12.50 -11.56
C ASN A 140 10.74 11.55 -11.41
N GLY A 141 11.98 12.05 -11.49
CA GLY A 141 13.19 11.25 -11.25
C GLY A 141 13.35 10.89 -9.77
N MET A 142 13.12 11.86 -8.88
CA MET A 142 13.11 11.62 -7.43
C MET A 142 12.00 10.65 -7.00
N PHE A 143 10.80 10.76 -7.60
CA PHE A 143 9.70 9.84 -7.34
C PHE A 143 9.98 8.44 -7.86
N TRP A 144 10.50 8.32 -9.08
CA TRP A 144 10.92 7.03 -9.61
C TRP A 144 11.90 6.37 -8.66
N LYS A 145 12.95 7.10 -8.25
CA LYS A 145 13.97 6.59 -7.32
C LYS A 145 13.33 6.10 -6.03
N LYS A 146 12.56 6.96 -5.37
CA LYS A 146 11.93 6.62 -4.09
C LYS A 146 10.98 5.43 -4.21
N LEU A 147 10.09 5.41 -5.19
CA LEU A 147 9.07 4.37 -5.35
C LEU A 147 9.67 3.04 -5.83
N CYS A 148 10.60 3.08 -6.79
CA CYS A 148 11.21 1.88 -7.34
C CYS A 148 12.31 1.30 -6.42
N GLU A 149 13.06 2.11 -5.68
CA GLU A 149 13.99 1.61 -4.65
C GLU A 149 13.22 1.01 -3.47
N MET A 150 12.14 1.64 -3.02
CA MET A 150 11.27 1.05 -2.00
C MET A 150 10.65 -0.28 -2.44
N ARG A 151 10.30 -0.43 -3.73
CA ARG A 151 9.91 -1.73 -4.29
C ARG A 151 11.05 -2.73 -4.17
N ALA A 152 12.26 -2.37 -4.57
CA ALA A 152 13.41 -3.27 -4.50
C ALA A 152 13.71 -3.70 -3.06
N ASP A 153 13.56 -2.80 -2.08
CA ASP A 153 13.76 -3.13 -0.66
C ASP A 153 12.63 -4.00 -0.10
N VAL A 154 11.42 -3.88 -0.62
CA VAL A 154 10.31 -4.78 -0.32
C VAL A 154 10.54 -6.16 -0.89
N ASP A 155 10.96 -6.25 -2.16
CA ASP A 155 11.28 -7.52 -2.79
C ASP A 155 12.37 -8.24 -1.99
N LYS A 156 13.43 -7.53 -1.58
CA LYS A 156 14.43 -8.06 -0.64
C LYS A 156 13.82 -8.48 0.71
N SER A 157 12.94 -7.68 1.31
CA SER A 157 12.36 -8.00 2.63
C SER A 157 11.49 -9.27 2.61
N THR A 158 10.76 -9.49 1.52
CA THR A 158 9.93 -10.68 1.31
C THR A 158 10.80 -11.90 0.98
N ASP A 159 11.88 -11.72 0.22
CA ASP A 159 12.87 -12.77 -0.03
C ASP A 159 13.56 -13.19 1.29
N ILE A 160 13.99 -12.22 2.11
CA ILE A 160 14.55 -12.48 3.45
C ILE A 160 13.56 -13.24 4.34
N PHE A 161 12.26 -12.88 4.30
CA PHE A 161 11.25 -13.59 5.07
C PHE A 161 11.13 -15.06 4.65
N VAL A 162 11.10 -15.33 3.35
CA VAL A 162 11.07 -16.70 2.81
C VAL A 162 12.34 -17.47 3.20
N ASP A 163 13.51 -16.86 3.07
CA ASP A 163 14.78 -17.46 3.45
C ASP A 163 14.82 -17.81 4.94
N VAL A 164 14.38 -16.90 5.82
CA VAL A 164 14.31 -17.14 7.26
C VAL A 164 13.35 -18.27 7.59
N LEU A 165 12.16 -18.30 6.97
CA LEU A 165 11.21 -19.40 7.17
C LEU A 165 11.79 -20.74 6.72
N ASN A 166 12.46 -20.78 5.57
CA ASN A 166 13.09 -22.00 5.06
C ASN A 166 14.25 -22.46 5.96
N GLN A 167 15.08 -21.55 6.46
CA GLN A 167 16.14 -21.87 7.41
C GLN A 167 15.62 -22.44 8.74
N GLN A 168 14.42 -22.02 9.16
CA GLN A 168 13.78 -22.51 10.37
C GLN A 168 12.91 -23.76 10.14
N SER A 169 12.73 -24.17 8.88
CA SER A 169 11.90 -25.31 8.52
C SER A 169 12.67 -26.64 8.61
N PRO A 170 12.03 -27.74 9.04
CA PRO A 170 10.64 -27.80 9.49
C PRO A 170 10.46 -27.20 10.89
N LEU A 171 9.50 -26.28 11.02
CA LEU A 171 9.15 -25.64 12.29
C LEU A 171 7.84 -26.24 12.82
N LYS A 172 7.93 -27.01 13.90
CA LYS A 172 6.74 -27.60 14.54
C LYS A 172 5.96 -26.52 15.28
N ILE A 173 4.72 -26.26 14.88
CA ILE A 173 3.82 -25.28 15.53
C ILE A 173 3.10 -25.94 16.70
N ASN A 174 2.61 -27.16 16.49
CA ASN A 174 1.96 -27.99 17.50
C ASN A 174 2.04 -29.47 17.09
N ASP A 175 1.36 -30.35 17.81
CA ASP A 175 1.46 -31.80 17.62
C ASP A 175 0.97 -32.32 16.26
N TRP A 176 0.20 -31.52 15.53
CA TRP A 176 -0.42 -31.91 14.26
C TRP A 176 -0.10 -30.96 13.10
N LEU A 177 0.66 -29.88 13.33
CA LEU A 177 0.95 -28.86 12.31
C LEU A 177 2.41 -28.42 12.36
N SER A 178 3.07 -28.46 11.22
CA SER A 178 4.43 -27.96 11.04
C SER A 178 4.50 -27.07 9.80
N VAL A 179 5.29 -26.00 9.84
CA VAL A 179 5.72 -25.28 8.63
C VAL A 179 6.83 -26.10 8.00
N THR A 180 6.73 -26.42 6.72
CA THR A 180 7.73 -27.20 5.97
C THR A 180 8.54 -26.38 4.99
N GLY A 181 8.09 -25.16 4.68
CA GLY A 181 8.85 -24.21 3.89
C GLY A 181 7.98 -23.07 3.38
N ALA A 182 8.60 -22.21 2.57
CA ALA A 182 7.95 -21.15 1.84
C ALA A 182 8.59 -20.94 0.46
N GLU A 183 7.81 -20.46 -0.50
CA GLU A 183 8.29 -20.03 -1.80
C GLU A 183 7.66 -18.68 -2.19
N LYS A 184 8.37 -17.91 -3.01
CA LYS A 184 7.86 -16.66 -3.60
C LYS A 184 7.85 -16.77 -5.11
N LYS A 185 6.72 -16.46 -5.73
CA LYS A 185 6.57 -16.40 -7.19
C LYS A 185 5.71 -15.22 -7.60
N ALA A 186 6.22 -14.38 -8.50
CA ALA A 186 5.49 -13.21 -9.02
C ALA A 186 4.86 -12.31 -7.92
N ASN A 187 5.61 -12.06 -6.83
CA ASN A 187 5.18 -11.29 -5.66
C ASN A 187 3.99 -11.91 -4.88
N VAL A 188 3.79 -13.22 -5.00
CA VAL A 188 2.92 -14.03 -4.14
C VAL A 188 3.81 -14.94 -3.30
N ILE A 189 3.51 -15.05 -2.00
CA ILE A 189 4.24 -15.93 -1.08
C ILE A 189 3.36 -17.13 -0.76
N HIS A 190 3.88 -18.33 -0.95
CA HIS A 190 3.26 -19.58 -0.51
C HIS A 190 4.00 -20.08 0.72
N ILE A 191 3.27 -20.39 1.80
CA ILE A 191 3.80 -21.00 3.00
C ILE A 191 3.21 -22.40 3.10
N SER A 192 4.07 -23.40 3.08
CA SER A 192 3.69 -24.81 3.12
C SER A 192 3.61 -25.29 4.56
N TYR A 193 2.48 -25.91 4.89
CA TYR A 193 2.22 -26.56 6.17
C TYR A 193 2.00 -28.04 5.96
N GLN A 194 2.64 -28.86 6.79
CA GLN A 194 2.35 -30.28 6.88
C GLN A 194 1.38 -30.52 8.04
N VAL A 195 0.26 -31.18 7.73
CA VAL A 195 -0.76 -31.60 8.69
C VAL A 195 -0.55 -33.08 8.98
N ASP A 196 -0.22 -33.38 10.23
CA ASP A 196 0.09 -34.72 10.72
C ASP A 196 -1.06 -35.27 11.55
N ASN A 197 -1.20 -36.59 11.56
CA ASN A 197 -2.11 -37.33 12.45
C ASN A 197 -3.59 -36.93 12.33
N MET A 198 -4.04 -36.42 11.17
CA MET A 198 -5.44 -36.14 10.87
C MET A 198 -5.84 -36.63 9.47
N THR A 199 -7.13 -36.99 9.32
CA THR A 199 -7.74 -37.22 8.01
C THR A 199 -8.06 -35.88 7.34
N LYS A 200 -8.27 -35.90 6.02
CA LYS A 200 -8.62 -34.71 5.26
C LYS A 200 -9.95 -34.11 5.73
N GLU A 201 -10.95 -34.95 5.98
CA GLU A 201 -12.27 -34.51 6.43
C GLU A 201 -12.22 -33.86 7.82
N ALA A 202 -11.49 -34.47 8.76
CA ALA A 202 -11.31 -33.92 10.10
C ALA A 202 -10.56 -32.58 10.06
N PHE A 203 -9.53 -32.50 9.22
CA PHE A 203 -8.79 -31.26 9.01
C PHE A 203 -9.66 -30.16 8.38
N GLN A 204 -10.47 -30.47 7.37
CA GLN A 204 -11.37 -29.51 6.72
C GLN A 204 -12.40 -28.91 7.69
N GLN A 205 -12.99 -29.73 8.56
CA GLN A 205 -13.90 -29.24 9.60
C GLN A 205 -13.18 -28.28 10.55
N LYS A 206 -11.99 -28.66 11.03
CA LYS A 206 -11.16 -27.82 11.90
C LYS A 206 -10.71 -26.53 11.20
N PHE A 207 -10.38 -26.62 9.92
CA PHE A 207 -9.94 -25.50 9.12
C PHE A 207 -11.01 -24.43 8.99
N ASN A 208 -12.23 -24.85 8.64
CA ASN A 208 -13.36 -23.93 8.47
C ASN A 208 -13.83 -23.30 9.78
N ASN A 209 -13.79 -24.06 10.89
CA ASN A 209 -14.32 -23.60 12.17
C ASN A 209 -13.33 -22.77 12.98
N GLU A 210 -12.02 -23.04 12.87
CA GLU A 210 -11.01 -22.49 13.79
C GLU A 210 -9.83 -21.82 13.07
N ILE A 211 -9.22 -22.51 12.11
CA ILE A 211 -7.93 -22.10 11.55
C ILE A 211 -8.11 -20.88 10.64
N LYS A 212 -9.12 -20.89 9.76
CA LYS A 212 -9.28 -19.85 8.74
C LYS A 212 -9.32 -18.45 9.35
N HIS A 213 -10.16 -18.22 10.35
CA HIS A 213 -10.29 -16.89 10.97
C HIS A 213 -9.04 -16.48 11.74
N GLN A 214 -8.43 -17.40 12.49
CA GLN A 214 -7.22 -17.12 13.26
C GLN A 214 -6.02 -16.79 12.37
N GLN A 215 -5.87 -17.52 11.26
CA GLN A 215 -4.75 -17.32 10.34
C GLN A 215 -4.87 -16.04 9.53
N VAL A 216 -6.09 -15.67 9.09
CA VAL A 216 -6.32 -14.37 8.45
C VAL A 216 -5.91 -13.24 9.40
N ALA A 217 -6.42 -13.22 10.64
CA ALA A 217 -6.08 -12.15 11.59
C ALA A 217 -4.58 -12.09 11.90
N ARG A 218 -3.94 -13.23 12.15
CA ARG A 218 -2.51 -13.31 12.48
C ARG A 218 -1.61 -12.87 11.33
N HIS A 219 -1.92 -13.26 10.10
CA HIS A 219 -1.10 -12.94 8.94
C HIS A 219 -1.40 -11.57 8.37
N CYS A 220 -2.57 -10.98 8.66
CA CYS A 220 -2.85 -9.60 8.27
C CYS A 220 -1.94 -8.58 8.95
N ASP A 221 -1.51 -8.79 10.20
CA ASP A 221 -0.50 -7.93 10.84
C ASP A 221 0.88 -8.05 10.15
N LEU A 222 1.29 -9.28 9.82
CA LEU A 222 2.51 -9.52 9.05
C LEU A 222 2.44 -8.87 7.66
N PHE A 223 1.31 -9.05 6.97
CA PHE A 223 1.02 -8.54 5.63
C PHE A 223 0.93 -7.01 5.56
N MET A 224 0.31 -6.38 6.58
CA MET A 224 0.04 -4.94 6.58
C MET A 224 1.14 -4.11 7.23
N ASN A 225 1.81 -4.63 8.27
CA ASN A 225 2.68 -3.83 9.14
C ASN A 225 4.16 -4.21 9.12
N LYS A 226 4.54 -5.44 8.71
CA LYS A 226 5.95 -5.85 8.69
C LYS A 226 6.65 -5.69 7.34
N PHE A 227 5.91 -5.70 6.23
CA PHE A 227 6.45 -5.52 4.88
C PHE A 227 6.33 -4.08 4.38
N GLY A 228 6.93 -3.12 5.09
CA GLY A 228 7.14 -1.74 4.62
C GLY A 228 5.98 -1.12 3.81
N MET A 229 6.32 -0.37 2.76
CA MET A 229 5.34 0.36 1.94
C MET A 229 4.86 -0.39 0.69
N ALA A 230 5.41 -1.57 0.37
CA ALA A 230 4.85 -2.46 -0.65
C ALA A 230 4.63 -3.85 -0.03
N LYS A 231 3.37 -4.25 -0.05
CA LYS A 231 2.90 -5.55 0.45
C LYS A 231 2.98 -6.59 -0.67
N PRO A 232 3.18 -7.88 -0.36
CA PRO A 232 2.99 -8.93 -1.36
C PRO A 232 1.57 -8.86 -1.93
N LYS A 233 1.38 -9.36 -3.16
CA LYS A 233 0.05 -9.38 -3.80
C LYS A 233 -0.95 -10.21 -2.97
N ALA A 234 -0.47 -11.35 -2.48
CA ALA A 234 -1.20 -12.26 -1.60
C ALA A 234 -0.20 -13.16 -0.85
N ILE A 235 -0.66 -13.73 0.26
CA ILE A 235 0.01 -14.83 0.96
C ILE A 235 -0.93 -16.03 0.90
N TYR A 236 -0.44 -17.16 0.42
CA TYR A 236 -1.14 -18.43 0.43
C TYR A 236 -0.60 -19.30 1.57
N LEU A 237 -1.50 -19.88 2.36
CA LEU A 237 -1.18 -20.90 3.35
C LEU A 237 -1.65 -22.24 2.79
N ASP A 238 -0.71 -23.08 2.35
CA ASP A 238 -0.98 -24.35 1.69
C ASP A 238 -0.80 -25.50 2.69
N PHE A 239 -1.88 -26.23 2.98
CA PHE A 239 -1.90 -27.29 3.97
C PHE A 239 -1.87 -28.65 3.29
N TYR A 240 -0.85 -29.45 3.57
CA TYR A 240 -0.61 -30.76 2.96
C TYR A 240 -0.91 -31.89 3.95
N ILE A 241 -1.58 -32.94 3.45
CA ILE A 241 -1.76 -34.22 4.15
C ILE A 241 -1.19 -35.30 3.23
N LYS A 242 -0.22 -36.08 3.74
CA LYS A 242 0.44 -37.17 2.99
C LYS A 242 0.94 -36.71 1.60
N GLY A 243 1.51 -35.51 1.51
CA GLY A 243 2.08 -34.96 0.28
C GLY A 243 1.06 -34.40 -0.73
N SER A 244 -0.23 -34.37 -0.42
CA SER A 244 -1.26 -33.74 -1.26
C SER A 244 -1.86 -32.51 -0.57
N ILE A 245 -2.15 -31.46 -1.34
CA ILE A 245 -2.85 -30.27 -0.82
C ILE A 245 -4.23 -30.70 -0.32
N ALA A 246 -4.45 -30.51 0.97
CA ALA A 246 -5.72 -30.69 1.63
C ALA A 246 -6.60 -29.44 1.51
N GLU A 247 -6.02 -28.26 1.81
CA GLU A 247 -6.66 -26.94 1.69
C GLU A 247 -5.62 -25.85 1.39
N SER A 248 -6.09 -24.73 0.84
CA SER A 248 -5.30 -23.53 0.63
C SER A 248 -6.07 -22.28 1.06
N LEU A 249 -5.40 -21.37 1.76
CA LEU A 249 -5.97 -20.10 2.19
C LEU A 249 -5.22 -18.93 1.54
N GLU A 250 -5.88 -18.23 0.61
CA GLU A 250 -5.41 -16.94 0.13
C GLU A 250 -5.73 -15.85 1.16
N ILE A 251 -4.72 -15.05 1.52
CA ILE A 251 -4.83 -13.86 2.34
C ILE A 251 -4.36 -12.67 1.51
N ASP A 252 -5.25 -11.72 1.27
CA ASP A 252 -5.01 -10.53 0.47
C ASP A 252 -5.49 -9.25 1.18
N ASP A 253 -5.32 -8.12 0.50
CA ASP A 253 -5.72 -6.81 1.03
C ASP A 253 -7.20 -6.71 1.39
N ARG A 254 -8.08 -7.38 0.63
CA ARG A 254 -9.53 -7.32 0.85
C ARG A 254 -9.90 -8.04 2.13
N GLN A 255 -9.31 -9.22 2.35
CA GLN A 255 -9.51 -9.98 3.58
C GLN A 255 -9.00 -9.20 4.79
N CYS A 256 -7.82 -8.60 4.70
CA CYS A 256 -7.25 -7.86 5.83
C CYS A 256 -8.02 -6.58 6.17
N GLN A 257 -8.58 -5.88 5.18
CA GLN A 257 -9.45 -4.71 5.44
C GLN A 257 -10.76 -5.08 6.16
N SER A 258 -11.23 -6.33 6.04
CA SER A 258 -12.44 -6.79 6.73
C SER A 258 -12.24 -7.11 8.22
N VAL A 259 -10.99 -7.31 8.66
CA VAL A 259 -10.62 -7.65 10.04
C VAL A 259 -10.40 -6.41 10.92
N VAL A 260 -10.12 -5.25 10.32
CA VAL A 260 -9.84 -3.98 11.03
C VAL A 260 -11.14 -3.17 11.32
N LYS A 261 -12.31 -3.75 11.04
CA LYS A 261 -13.61 -3.13 11.37
C LYS A 261 -14.12 -3.57 12.73
#